data_AF-A0A3E0QEC8-F1
#
_entry.id   AF-A0A3E0QEC8-F1
#
_cell.length_a   1.000
_cell.length_b   1.000
_cell.length_c   1.000
_cell.angle_alpha   90.00
_cell.angle_beta   90.00
_cell.angle_gamma   90.00
#
_symmetry.space_group_name_H-M   'P 1'
#
loop_
_entity.id
_entity.type
_entity.pdbx_description
1 polymer ?
#
loop_
_entity_poly.entity_id
_entity_poly.type
_entity_poly.pdbx_seq_one_letter_code
_entity_poly.pdbx_strand_id
1 'polypeptide(L)'
;MKITFDWLKDHLSVSAKEEKLLEKLTDIGLEVESVENLSEGLDLFKVAKILKTEKHPNADRLKVCDVDVGEKDIKKVVCGAPNAREGLITVYAPPGAVIPKNKTKLVIAKIRDVTSYGMLCSESELNLSEESDGITELSSSKYNNSIGKSFFTQSSSNLIDLSITPNRPDCLGVRGIA
;
A
#
# COMPACT_ATOMS: atom_id res chain seq x y z
N MET A 1 7.30 -21.34 7.85
CA MET A 1 8.35 -20.57 7.17
C MET A 1 7.67 -19.72 6.12
N LYS A 2 7.84 -18.40 6.19
CA LYS A 2 7.11 -17.48 5.31
C LYS A 2 7.96 -17.03 4.13
N ILE A 3 7.44 -17.18 2.92
CA ILE A 3 8.09 -16.76 1.66
C ILE A 3 7.07 -16.10 0.74
N THR A 4 7.53 -15.32 -0.23
CA THR A 4 6.67 -14.76 -1.28
C THR A 4 6.87 -15.51 -2.59
N PHE A 5 5.79 -15.62 -3.38
CA PHE A 5 5.85 -16.31 -4.66
C PHE A 5 6.82 -15.66 -5.66
N ASP A 6 6.91 -14.32 -5.70
CA ASP A 6 7.85 -13.67 -6.63
C ASP A 6 9.31 -13.89 -6.20
N TRP A 7 9.61 -13.91 -4.90
CA TRP A 7 10.97 -14.22 -4.45
C TRP A 7 11.35 -15.67 -4.77
N LEU A 8 10.41 -16.60 -4.73
CA LEU A 8 10.65 -17.97 -5.17
C LEU A 8 10.97 -18.04 -6.67
N LYS A 9 10.28 -17.26 -7.52
CA LYS A 9 10.55 -17.18 -8.96
C LYS A 9 11.93 -16.64 -9.31
N ASP A 10 12.51 -15.79 -8.46
CA ASP A 10 13.89 -15.32 -8.64
C ASP A 10 14.90 -16.48 -8.59
N HIS A 11 14.55 -17.57 -7.91
CA HIS A 11 15.36 -18.78 -7.77
C HIS A 11 14.87 -19.96 -8.62
N LEU A 12 13.60 -19.95 -9.05
CA LEU A 12 12.95 -21.04 -9.77
C LEU A 12 12.34 -20.55 -11.09
N SER A 13 12.87 -21.01 -12.21
CA SER A 13 12.29 -20.77 -13.53
C SER A 13 11.10 -21.70 -13.78
N VAL A 14 9.89 -21.23 -13.47
CA VAL A 14 8.65 -22.02 -13.65
C VAL A 14 7.57 -21.20 -14.35
N SER A 15 6.86 -21.83 -15.30
CA SER A 15 5.72 -21.24 -16.04
C SER A 15 4.36 -21.63 -15.47
N ALA A 16 4.35 -22.44 -14.40
CA ALA A 16 3.13 -22.89 -13.74
C ALA A 16 2.43 -21.75 -13.02
N LYS A 17 1.10 -21.84 -12.94
CA LYS A 17 0.29 -20.97 -12.08
C LYS A 17 0.60 -21.26 -10.62
N GLU A 18 0.47 -20.22 -9.78
CA GLU A 18 0.73 -20.31 -8.34
C GLU A 18 -0.04 -21.43 -7.64
N GLU A 19 -1.33 -21.57 -7.94
CA GLU A 19 -2.19 -22.65 -7.41
C GLU A 19 -1.56 -24.04 -7.58
N LYS A 20 -1.01 -24.33 -8.75
CA LYS A 20 -0.36 -25.62 -9.04
C LYS A 20 0.95 -25.78 -8.29
N LEU A 21 1.66 -24.70 -8.03
CA LEU A 21 2.88 -24.74 -7.24
C LEU A 21 2.56 -25.05 -5.77
N LEU A 22 1.52 -24.43 -5.21
CA LEU A 22 1.08 -24.68 -3.83
C LEU A 22 0.66 -26.14 -3.62
N GLU A 23 -0.11 -26.69 -4.56
CA GLU A 23 -0.44 -28.13 -4.57
C GLU A 23 0.83 -29.00 -4.60
N LYS A 24 1.78 -28.66 -5.49
CA LYS A 24 3.04 -29.40 -5.63
C LYS A 24 3.92 -29.33 -4.40
N LEU A 25 3.97 -28.20 -3.69
CA LEU A 25 4.70 -28.07 -2.43
C LEU A 25 4.14 -29.06 -1.40
N THR A 26 2.81 -29.12 -1.29
CA THR A 26 2.14 -30.05 -0.38
C THR A 26 2.40 -31.51 -0.77
N ASP A 27 2.34 -31.84 -2.08
CA ASP A 27 2.61 -33.19 -2.60
C ASP A 27 4.02 -33.70 -2.25
N ILE A 28 5.03 -32.81 -2.20
CA ILE A 28 6.42 -33.16 -1.88
C ILE A 28 6.73 -33.09 -0.37
N GLY A 29 5.71 -32.90 0.46
CA GLY A 29 5.83 -32.86 1.92
C GLY A 29 6.21 -31.49 2.49
N LEU A 30 6.08 -30.41 1.73
CA LEU A 30 6.17 -29.03 2.21
C LEU A 30 4.76 -28.46 2.35
N GLU A 31 4.12 -28.78 3.47
CA GLU A 31 2.72 -28.43 3.74
C GLU A 31 2.53 -26.91 3.77
N VAL A 32 1.55 -26.42 3.01
CA VAL A 32 1.15 -25.00 3.01
C VAL A 32 0.13 -24.78 4.12
N GLU A 33 0.50 -24.04 5.17
CA GLU A 33 -0.38 -23.71 6.30
C GLU A 33 -1.34 -22.57 5.95
N SER A 34 -0.84 -21.54 5.28
CA SER A 34 -1.65 -20.40 4.88
C SER A 34 -1.09 -19.69 3.64
N VAL A 35 -1.98 -19.01 2.93
CA VAL A 35 -1.64 -18.12 1.82
C VAL A 35 -2.35 -16.79 2.08
N GLU A 36 -1.56 -15.73 2.32
CA GLU A 36 -2.05 -14.39 2.63
C GLU A 36 -1.79 -13.46 1.44
N ASN A 37 -2.81 -12.80 0.92
CA ASN A 37 -2.63 -11.80 -0.14
C ASN A 37 -2.18 -10.47 0.46
N LEU A 38 -0.91 -10.12 0.27
CA LEU A 38 -0.32 -8.89 0.79
C LEU A 38 -0.83 -7.62 0.08
N SER A 39 -1.41 -7.77 -1.11
CA SER A 39 -1.85 -6.67 -1.97
C SER A 39 -3.33 -6.36 -1.85
N GLU A 40 -4.09 -7.14 -1.08
CA GLU A 40 -5.54 -6.96 -0.95
C GLU A 40 -5.86 -5.56 -0.38
N GLY A 41 -6.56 -4.75 -1.17
CA GLY A 41 -6.96 -3.38 -0.79
C GLY A 41 -5.88 -2.31 -0.99
N LEU A 42 -4.63 -2.67 -1.30
CA LEU A 42 -3.56 -1.72 -1.62
C LEU A 42 -3.76 -1.04 -2.98
N ASP A 43 -4.49 -1.66 -3.89
CA ASP A 43 -4.82 -1.12 -5.22
C ASP A 43 -5.55 0.23 -5.16
N LEU A 44 -6.27 0.51 -4.06
CA LEU A 44 -7.05 1.73 -3.87
C LEU A 44 -6.19 2.97 -3.61
N PHE A 45 -4.96 2.80 -3.14
CA PHE A 45 -4.07 3.92 -2.83
C PHE A 45 -3.50 4.48 -4.12
N LYS A 46 -3.76 5.76 -4.39
CA LYS A 46 -3.36 6.42 -5.63
C LYS A 46 -2.25 7.43 -5.39
N VAL A 47 -1.37 7.60 -6.37
CA VAL A 47 -0.47 8.76 -6.42
C VAL A 47 -1.31 10.00 -6.71
N ALA A 48 -1.13 11.06 -5.94
CA ALA A 48 -1.91 12.28 -6.06
C ALA A 48 -1.05 13.52 -5.94
N LYS A 49 -1.53 14.64 -6.47
CA LYS A 49 -0.84 15.93 -6.41
C LYS A 49 -1.70 16.98 -5.72
N ILE A 50 -1.12 17.71 -4.78
CA ILE A 50 -1.78 18.84 -4.14
C ILE A 50 -1.76 20.02 -5.11
N LEU A 51 -2.94 20.46 -5.55
CA LEU A 51 -3.11 21.61 -6.44
C LEU A 51 -3.19 22.93 -5.67
N LYS A 52 -3.82 22.91 -4.50
CA LYS A 52 -3.98 24.11 -3.67
C LYS A 52 -4.03 23.71 -2.20
N THR A 53 -3.52 24.58 -1.33
CA THR A 53 -3.61 24.39 0.11
C THR A 53 -4.07 25.68 0.76
N GLU A 54 -5.19 25.61 1.48
CA GLU A 54 -5.77 26.72 2.23
C GLU A 54 -5.80 26.40 3.73
N LYS A 55 -5.70 27.41 4.58
CA LYS A 55 -5.87 27.22 6.03
C LYS A 55 -7.33 26.88 6.32
N HIS A 56 -7.56 25.91 7.20
CA HIS A 56 -8.91 25.51 7.57
C HIS A 56 -9.63 26.66 8.31
N PRO A 57 -10.87 27.03 7.94
CA PRO A 57 -11.56 28.20 8.50
C PRO A 57 -11.79 28.09 10.03
N ASN A 58 -12.07 26.87 10.51
CA ASN A 58 -12.36 26.58 11.91
C ASN A 58 -11.23 25.83 12.65
N ALA A 59 -10.00 25.81 12.14
CA ALA A 59 -8.89 25.10 12.78
C ALA A 59 -7.51 25.65 12.40
N ASP A 60 -6.69 25.98 13.41
CA ASP A 60 -5.35 26.54 13.17
C ASP A 60 -4.32 25.56 12.64
N ARG A 61 -4.46 24.27 13.01
CA ARG A 61 -3.52 23.20 12.67
C ARG A 61 -3.90 22.40 11.43
N LEU A 62 -5.08 22.66 10.85
CA LEU A 62 -5.56 21.91 9.69
C LEU A 62 -5.49 22.76 8.44
N LYS A 63 -5.27 22.09 7.32
CA LYS A 63 -5.28 22.66 5.98
C LYS A 63 -6.32 21.93 5.14
N VAL A 64 -6.99 22.67 4.27
CA VAL A 64 -7.86 22.12 3.24
C VAL A 64 -7.04 22.06 1.96
N CYS A 65 -6.85 20.85 1.45
CA CYS A 65 -6.08 20.60 0.25
C CYS A 65 -7.02 20.21 -0.89
N ASP A 66 -6.89 20.90 -2.01
CA ASP A 66 -7.47 20.47 -3.28
C ASP A 66 -6.47 19.53 -3.96
N VAL A 67 -6.89 18.29 -4.22
CA VAL A 67 -6.00 17.19 -4.60
C VAL A 67 -6.43 16.61 -5.95
N ASP A 68 -5.48 16.54 -6.88
CA ASP A 68 -5.60 15.84 -8.15
C ASP A 68 -5.24 14.37 -7.96
N VAL A 69 -6.20 13.50 -8.25
CA VAL A 69 -6.09 12.03 -8.15
C VAL A 69 -6.15 11.37 -9.54
N GLY A 70 -5.91 12.13 -10.61
CA GLY A 70 -5.97 11.67 -12.01
C GLY A 70 -7.39 11.38 -12.51
N GLU A 71 -8.41 11.80 -11.77
CA GLU A 71 -9.82 11.79 -12.18
C GLU A 71 -10.21 13.19 -12.67
N LYS A 72 -11.36 13.32 -13.35
CA LYS A 72 -11.86 14.64 -13.78
C LYS A 72 -12.22 15.57 -12.63
N ASP A 73 -12.53 15.02 -11.46
CA ASP A 73 -12.95 15.77 -10.28
C ASP A 73 -11.82 15.91 -9.25
N ILE A 74 -11.51 17.15 -8.90
CA ILE A 74 -10.60 17.50 -7.82
C ILE A 74 -11.23 17.09 -6.48
N LYS A 75 -10.48 16.38 -5.63
CA LYS A 75 -10.96 15.95 -4.32
C LYS A 75 -10.51 16.94 -3.25
N LYS A 76 -11.44 17.32 -2.37
CA LYS A 76 -11.12 18.09 -1.16
C LYS A 76 -10.71 17.16 -0.03
N VAL A 77 -9.52 17.36 0.51
CA VAL A 77 -8.99 16.55 1.61
C VAL A 77 -8.49 17.48 2.72
N VAL A 78 -8.94 17.24 3.95
CA VAL A 78 -8.42 17.96 5.12
C VAL A 78 -7.19 17.23 5.63
N CYS A 79 -6.06 17.94 5.72
CA CYS A 79 -4.79 17.38 6.16
C CYS A 79 -4.21 18.24 7.29
N GLY A 80 -3.69 17.58 8.33
CA GLY A 80 -2.99 18.24 9.45
C GLY A 80 -1.47 18.26 9.31
N ALA A 81 -0.92 17.64 8.27
CA ALA A 81 0.53 17.46 8.14
C ALA A 81 1.25 18.80 7.86
N PRO A 82 2.39 19.06 8.50
CA PRO A 82 3.11 20.32 8.34
C PRO A 82 3.63 20.48 6.91
N ASN A 83 4.05 19.40 6.27
CA ASN A 83 4.63 19.36 4.92
C ASN A 83 3.60 19.42 3.79
N ALA A 84 2.29 19.42 4.08
CA ALA A 84 1.24 19.60 3.06
C ALA A 84 1.33 21.01 2.44
N ARG A 85 1.74 21.05 1.17
CA ARG A 85 2.00 22.26 0.39
C ARG A 85 1.59 22.06 -1.07
N GLU A 86 1.30 23.17 -1.75
CA GLU A 86 0.99 23.19 -3.16
C GLU A 86 2.13 22.59 -4.01
N GLY A 87 1.77 21.78 -5.01
CA GLY A 87 2.69 21.10 -5.91
C GLY A 87 3.27 19.79 -5.39
N LEU A 88 3.08 19.45 -4.12
CA LEU A 88 3.57 18.19 -3.53
C LEU A 88 2.86 16.98 -4.16
N ILE A 89 3.63 15.97 -4.56
CA ILE A 89 3.12 14.66 -4.95
C ILE A 89 3.17 13.76 -3.72
N THR A 90 2.06 13.08 -3.43
CA THR A 90 1.87 12.27 -2.24
C THR A 90 0.96 11.07 -2.53
N VAL A 91 0.63 10.29 -1.50
CA VAL A 91 -0.27 9.13 -1.61
C VAL A 91 -1.64 9.49 -1.05
N TYR A 92 -2.66 9.24 -1.85
CA TYR A 92 -4.06 9.47 -1.52
C TYR A 92 -4.79 8.14 -1.29
N ALA A 93 -5.53 8.08 -0.18
CA ALA A 93 -6.42 6.98 0.14
C ALA A 93 -7.89 7.42 -0.02
N PRO A 94 -8.66 6.82 -0.96
CA PRO A 94 -10.06 7.16 -1.15
C PRO A 94 -10.95 6.64 -0.02
N PRO A 95 -12.16 7.19 0.14
CA PRO A 95 -13.19 6.58 1.00
C PRO A 95 -13.41 5.11 0.61
N GLY A 96 -13.44 4.22 1.59
CA GLY A 96 -13.52 2.78 1.41
C GLY A 96 -12.17 2.06 1.48
N ALA A 97 -11.03 2.76 1.31
CA ALA A 97 -9.71 2.18 1.51
C ALA A 97 -9.46 1.84 2.98
N VAL A 98 -8.69 0.79 3.23
CA VAL A 98 -8.31 0.34 4.58
C VAL A 98 -6.84 0.69 4.82
N ILE A 99 -6.57 1.49 5.86
CA ILE A 99 -5.20 1.91 6.19
C ILE A 99 -4.41 0.71 6.73
N PRO A 100 -3.24 0.34 6.13
CA PRO A 100 -2.46 -0.83 6.52
C PRO A 100 -2.08 -0.87 7.99
N LYS A 101 -1.66 0.26 8.57
CA LYS A 101 -1.19 0.32 9.96
C LYS A 101 -2.30 0.05 10.99
N ASN A 102 -3.44 0.72 10.85
CA ASN A 102 -4.51 0.71 11.87
C ASN A 102 -5.70 -0.19 11.50
N LYS A 103 -5.70 -0.77 10.28
CA LYS A 103 -6.82 -1.55 9.71
C LYS A 103 -8.15 -0.79 9.70
N THR A 104 -8.11 0.53 9.73
CA THR A 104 -9.29 1.40 9.73
C THR A 104 -9.77 1.63 8.31
N LYS A 105 -11.06 1.38 8.06
CA LYS A 105 -11.71 1.72 6.79
C LYS A 105 -12.06 3.21 6.74
N LEU A 106 -11.61 3.90 5.70
CA LEU A 106 -11.90 5.32 5.50
C LEU A 106 -13.36 5.52 5.09
N VAL A 107 -13.96 6.57 5.64
CA VAL A 107 -15.31 7.04 5.27
C VAL A 107 -15.24 8.54 4.97
N ILE A 108 -16.23 9.05 4.25
CA ILE A 108 -16.36 10.50 4.06
C ILE A 108 -16.64 11.13 5.42
N ALA A 109 -15.78 12.04 5.85
CA ALA A 109 -15.87 12.67 7.16
C ALA A 109 -16.05 14.18 7.01
N LYS A 110 -16.96 14.75 7.81
CA LYS A 110 -17.12 16.20 7.94
C LYS A 110 -16.29 16.67 9.13
N ILE A 111 -15.19 17.36 8.85
CA ILE A 111 -14.26 17.88 9.86
C ILE A 111 -14.53 19.37 10.00
N ARG A 112 -15.12 19.78 11.14
CA ARG A 112 -15.36 21.20 11.50
C ARG A 112 -15.96 22.04 10.36
N ASP A 113 -17.00 21.50 9.75
CA ASP A 113 -17.75 22.06 8.62
C ASP A 113 -17.18 21.93 7.22
N VAL A 114 -16.00 21.31 7.08
CA VAL A 114 -15.43 20.96 5.78
C VAL A 114 -15.52 19.46 5.55
N THR A 115 -16.09 19.06 4.42
CA THR A 115 -16.16 17.64 4.02
C THR A 115 -14.82 17.21 3.43
N SER A 116 -14.21 16.17 4.01
CA SER A 116 -12.99 15.52 3.51
C SER A 116 -13.35 14.24 2.76
N TYR A 117 -12.93 14.15 1.51
CA TYR A 117 -13.14 13.01 0.63
C TYR A 117 -11.88 12.14 0.59
N GLY A 118 -11.57 11.49 1.71
CA GLY A 118 -10.39 10.62 1.85
C GLY A 118 -9.30 11.23 2.73
N MET A 119 -8.09 10.71 2.58
CA MET A 119 -6.93 11.00 3.42
C MET A 119 -5.64 11.04 2.58
N LEU A 120 -4.71 11.93 2.94
CA LEU A 120 -3.33 11.89 2.45
C LEU A 120 -2.50 11.10 3.46
N CYS A 121 -1.77 10.09 2.98
CA CYS A 121 -1.10 9.14 3.86
C CYS A 121 0.36 9.48 4.11
N SER A 122 0.81 9.20 5.33
CA SER A 122 2.21 9.13 5.72
C SER A 122 2.81 7.76 5.37
N GLU A 123 4.14 7.67 5.33
CA GLU A 123 4.82 6.39 5.10
C GLU A 123 4.53 5.38 6.22
N SER A 124 4.38 5.85 7.45
CA SER A 124 3.99 5.01 8.57
C SER A 124 2.59 4.45 8.44
N GLU A 125 1.61 5.24 8.00
CA GLU A 125 0.25 4.72 7.75
C GLU A 125 0.23 3.64 6.65
N LEU A 126 1.17 3.71 5.71
CA LEU A 126 1.36 2.75 4.61
C LEU A 126 2.25 1.55 4.97
N ASN A 127 2.74 1.43 6.21
CA ASN A 127 3.72 0.42 6.65
C ASN A 127 5.03 0.40 5.83
N LEU A 128 5.46 1.56 5.31
CA LEU A 128 6.72 1.68 4.55
C LEU A 128 7.91 2.08 5.44
N SER A 129 7.65 2.88 6.47
CA SER A 129 8.65 3.33 7.44
C SER A 129 7.99 3.61 8.80
N GLU A 130 8.77 3.80 9.85
CA GLU A 130 8.24 4.24 11.15
C GLU A 130 8.02 5.77 11.21
N GLU A 131 8.35 6.49 10.13
CA GLU A 131 8.33 7.95 10.10
C GLU A 131 6.90 8.49 9.95
N SER A 132 6.50 9.35 10.89
CA SER A 132 5.13 9.91 10.97
C SER A 132 5.09 11.44 11.03
N ASP A 133 6.22 12.10 10.80
CA ASP A 133 6.36 13.56 10.89
C ASP A 133 5.64 14.32 9.74
N GLY A 134 5.11 13.61 8.75
CA GLY A 134 4.33 14.20 7.66
C GLY A 134 3.72 13.18 6.70
N ILE A 135 3.06 13.69 5.66
CA ILE A 135 2.56 12.87 4.54
C ILE A 135 3.71 12.46 3.62
N THR A 136 3.58 11.33 2.92
CA THR A 136 4.61 10.80 2.02
C THR A 136 4.94 11.82 0.94
N GLU A 137 6.21 12.18 0.81
CA GLU A 137 6.71 13.09 -0.22
C GLU A 137 7.32 12.28 -1.38
N LEU A 138 6.62 12.26 -2.50
CA LEU A 138 7.05 11.53 -3.69
C LEU A 138 7.80 12.47 -4.65
N SER A 139 8.94 11.99 -5.15
CA SER A 139 9.76 12.74 -6.10
C SER A 139 8.99 13.06 -7.38
N SER A 140 8.91 14.35 -7.71
CA SER A 140 8.20 14.84 -8.88
C SER A 140 8.77 14.29 -10.19
N SER A 141 10.08 14.07 -10.28
CA SER A 141 10.72 13.52 -11.50
C SER A 141 10.24 12.11 -11.83
N LYS A 142 9.90 11.30 -10.81
CA LYS A 142 9.50 9.90 -10.97
C LYS A 142 7.98 9.74 -11.09
N TYR A 143 7.21 10.55 -10.37
CA TYR A 143 5.77 10.29 -10.17
C TYR A 143 4.82 11.26 -10.89
N ASN A 144 5.31 12.28 -11.60
CA ASN A 144 4.45 13.22 -12.34
C ASN A 144 3.53 12.51 -13.34
N ASN A 145 4.04 11.50 -14.05
CA ASN A 145 3.30 10.72 -15.05
C ASN A 145 2.50 9.55 -14.43
N SER A 146 2.47 9.47 -13.10
CA SER A 146 1.82 8.41 -12.35
C SER A 146 0.66 8.91 -11.50
N ILE A 147 0.32 10.20 -11.56
CA ILE A 147 -0.84 10.77 -10.88
C ILE A 147 -2.10 9.98 -11.29
N GLY A 148 -2.85 9.52 -10.28
CA GLY A 148 -4.04 8.68 -10.41
C GLY A 148 -3.81 7.18 -10.60
N LYS A 149 -2.56 6.74 -10.80
CA LYS A 149 -2.21 5.32 -10.78
C LYS A 149 -2.10 4.82 -9.35
N SER A 150 -2.24 3.51 -9.17
CA SER A 150 -1.98 2.89 -7.88
C SER A 150 -0.54 3.17 -7.45
N PHE A 151 -0.36 3.53 -6.19
CA PHE A 151 0.96 3.79 -5.60
C PHE A 151 1.72 2.49 -5.37
N PHE A 152 1.03 1.45 -4.89
CA PHE A 152 1.61 0.13 -4.77
C PHE A 152 1.67 -0.48 -6.17
N THR A 153 2.88 -0.78 -6.63
CA THR A 153 3.05 -1.68 -7.77
C THR A 153 2.44 -3.01 -7.36
N GLN A 154 1.53 -3.56 -8.18
CA GLN A 154 0.91 -4.86 -7.97
C GLN A 154 2.00 -5.93 -7.82
N SER A 155 2.41 -6.15 -6.58
CA SER A 155 3.11 -7.36 -6.22
C SER A 155 2.01 -8.39 -6.06
N SER A 156 1.77 -9.17 -7.10
CA SER A 156 0.88 -10.33 -7.01
C SER A 156 1.43 -11.42 -6.07
N SER A 157 2.49 -11.13 -5.32
CA SER A 157 3.05 -12.05 -4.33
C SER A 157 2.12 -12.22 -3.15
N ASN A 158 1.45 -13.35 -3.12
CA ASN A 158 0.96 -13.88 -1.86
C ASN A 158 2.14 -14.27 -0.97
N LEU A 159 1.95 -14.10 0.34
CA LEU A 159 2.81 -14.64 1.38
C LEU A 159 2.36 -16.07 1.67
N ILE A 160 3.25 -17.02 1.45
CA ILE A 160 3.02 -18.45 1.62
C ILE A 160 3.69 -18.84 2.94
N ASP A 161 2.94 -19.42 3.87
CA ASP A 161 3.50 -20.03 5.08
C ASP A 161 3.59 -21.55 4.93
N LEU A 162 4.80 -22.08 5.09
CA LEU A 162 5.12 -23.50 4.94
C LEU A 162 5.46 -24.14 6.27
N SER A 163 4.83 -25.27 6.58
CA SER A 163 5.25 -26.11 7.70
C SER A 163 6.44 -26.97 7.28
N ILE A 164 7.63 -26.60 7.75
CA ILE A 164 8.86 -27.34 7.44
C ILE A 164 9.10 -28.39 8.50
N THR A 165 9.14 -29.66 8.09
CA THR A 165 9.39 -30.77 9.00
C THR A 165 10.85 -30.77 9.51
N PRO A 166 11.13 -31.25 10.74
CA PRO A 166 12.49 -31.19 11.32
C PRO A 166 13.56 -31.94 10.52
N ASN A 167 13.18 -32.90 9.69
CA ASN A 167 14.08 -33.66 8.82
C ASN A 167 14.42 -32.94 7.50
N ARG A 168 13.90 -31.73 7.25
CA ARG A 168 14.15 -30.92 6.05
C ARG A 168 14.72 -29.53 6.37
N PRO A 169 15.85 -29.42 7.10
CA PRO A 169 16.46 -28.13 7.41
C PRO A 169 16.95 -27.39 6.15
N ASP A 170 17.17 -28.10 5.04
CA ASP A 170 17.46 -27.54 3.72
C ASP A 170 16.36 -26.57 3.26
N CYS A 171 15.10 -26.83 3.62
CA CYS A 171 13.96 -26.00 3.26
C CYS A 171 13.74 -24.79 4.17
N LEU A 172 14.64 -24.48 5.10
CA LEU A 172 14.58 -23.25 5.93
C LEU A 172 15.09 -21.99 5.20
N GLY A 173 15.35 -22.08 3.90
CA GLY A 173 15.72 -20.97 3.05
C GLY A 173 15.06 -21.07 1.67
N VAL A 174 14.82 -19.92 1.03
CA VAL A 174 14.13 -19.85 -0.28
C VAL A 174 14.82 -20.71 -1.33
N ARG A 175 16.16 -20.77 -1.31
CA ARG A 175 16.95 -21.61 -2.22
C ARG A 175 16.73 -23.12 -2.04
N GLY A 176 16.40 -23.59 -0.84
CA GLY A 176 16.11 -25.01 -0.62
C GLY A 176 14.66 -25.39 -0.89
N ILE A 177 13.77 -24.39 -1.00
CA ILE A 177 12.40 -24.56 -1.46
C ILE A 177 12.34 -24.52 -3.01
N ALA A 178 13.12 -23.61 -3.62
CA ALA A 178 13.27 -23.48 -5.08
C ALA A 178 13.97 -24.70 -5.71
#